data_AF-A0AB38G6H8-F1
#
_entry.id   AF-A0AB38G6H8-F1
#
_cell.length_a   1.000
_cell.length_b   1.000
_cell.length_c   1.000
_cell.angle_alpha   90.00
_cell.angle_beta   90.00
_cell.angle_gamma   90.00
#
_symmetry.space_group_name_H-M   'P 1'
#
loop_
_entity.id
_entity.type
_entity.pdbx_description
1 polymer ?
#
loop_
_entity_poly.entity_id
_entity_poly.type
_entity_poly.pdbx_seq_one_letter_code
_entity_poly.pdbx_strand_id
1 'polypeptide(L)'
;MKGNKIACDGQIALSKANANVQIIGVQNADGSYPELNFSDFMAKYIGKASSDAAVGVRIYGSNYTLQNLIIEHAPDNGIQIKGKTAGNNKVPNCIVRYNNGTGLQVTAGAYRNTIEAVYSYRNCDVYTRSGNADGFAPKLGAGSGNTFTYCYAWDNSDGGWDSFDKVGDVTPDITYTNCAVWNNGKPDVFTGKYDFDHKKALDENLHLVQLIKVSDGSFASNYAKGKFALPSGNFIKTDAGTIRLSAWTGNSFDGNPNSFKLGSVNSKSSVTRKLSYCLAFDEAKKGFDNNNSSVTAYLDYCVAFDNGCNYYIQPLIIKAWSAVQGFAGKSGDKLPSGRSVTTPSSGSQSAIRKSVGNTKNAIIANCQANEIPGKIGFNIY
;
A
#
# COMPACT_ATOMS: atom_id res chain seq x y z
N MET A 1 -14.95 -8.61 -17.67
CA MET A 1 -15.32 -9.67 -16.70
C MET A 1 -16.61 -9.26 -16.01
N LYS A 2 -17.54 -10.19 -15.81
CA LYS A 2 -18.82 -9.97 -15.12
C LYS A 2 -18.91 -10.91 -13.93
N GLY A 3 -19.66 -10.53 -12.90
CA GLY A 3 -19.87 -11.33 -11.69
C GLY A 3 -19.25 -10.67 -10.46
N ASN A 4 -19.74 -11.06 -9.29
CA ASN A 4 -19.31 -10.46 -8.03
C ASN A 4 -17.91 -10.98 -7.64
N LYS A 5 -17.72 -12.31 -7.68
CA LYS A 5 -16.49 -12.98 -7.25
C LYS A 5 -16.07 -14.07 -8.23
N ILE A 6 -14.84 -13.97 -8.73
CA ILE A 6 -14.22 -14.86 -9.70
C ILE A 6 -13.08 -15.60 -8.99
N ALA A 7 -13.28 -16.89 -8.74
CA ALA A 7 -12.27 -17.73 -8.09
C ALA A 7 -11.04 -17.90 -8.97
N CYS A 8 -9.86 -17.70 -8.38
CA CYS A 8 -8.56 -17.87 -9.01
C CYS A 8 -7.72 -18.85 -8.18
N ASP A 9 -7.36 -19.99 -8.77
CA ASP A 9 -6.59 -21.04 -8.09
C ASP A 9 -5.08 -20.96 -8.35
N GLY A 10 -4.64 -19.99 -9.15
CA GLY A 10 -3.25 -19.77 -9.52
C GLY A 10 -3.00 -18.36 -10.08
N GLN A 11 -1.74 -18.09 -10.41
CA GLN A 11 -1.31 -16.80 -10.96
C GLN A 11 -1.93 -16.56 -12.36
N ILE A 12 -2.46 -15.34 -12.57
CA ILE A 12 -2.82 -14.83 -13.90
C ILE A 12 -1.57 -14.19 -14.51
N ALA A 13 -1.02 -14.81 -15.56
CA ALA A 13 0.20 -14.35 -16.22
C ALA A 13 -0.09 -13.65 -17.56
N LEU A 14 0.27 -12.36 -17.66
CA LEU A 14 0.13 -11.52 -18.84
C LEU A 14 1.52 -11.29 -19.48
N SER A 15 1.91 -12.14 -20.43
CA SER A 15 3.31 -12.26 -20.88
C SER A 15 3.62 -11.74 -22.28
N LYS A 16 2.61 -11.44 -23.10
CA LYS A 16 2.83 -11.05 -24.50
C LYS A 16 3.31 -9.60 -24.61
N ALA A 17 4.42 -9.37 -25.30
CA ALA A 17 4.85 -8.03 -25.67
C ALA A 17 3.89 -7.44 -26.73
N ASN A 18 3.59 -6.15 -26.62
CA ASN A 18 2.67 -5.42 -27.49
C ASN A 18 1.31 -6.11 -27.59
N ALA A 19 0.78 -6.54 -26.44
CA ALA A 19 -0.44 -7.31 -26.39
C ALA A 19 -1.64 -6.51 -26.92
N ASN A 20 -1.71 -5.22 -26.59
CA ASN A 20 -2.89 -4.37 -26.84
C ASN A 20 -4.18 -5.01 -26.29
N VAL A 21 -4.06 -5.67 -25.13
CA VAL A 21 -5.14 -6.41 -24.48
C VAL A 21 -5.65 -5.60 -23.30
N GLN A 22 -6.98 -5.53 -23.16
CA GLN A 22 -7.64 -4.89 -22.04
C GLN A 22 -8.47 -5.93 -21.28
N ILE A 23 -8.25 -6.02 -19.97
CA ILE A 23 -9.05 -6.81 -19.05
C ILE A 23 -9.83 -5.80 -18.20
N ILE A 24 -11.12 -5.66 -18.51
CA ILE A 24 -11.99 -4.65 -17.92
C ILE A 24 -13.09 -5.35 -17.12
N GLY A 25 -13.20 -5.05 -15.83
CA GLY A 25 -14.37 -5.42 -15.04
C GLY A 25 -15.58 -4.57 -15.39
N VAL A 26 -16.74 -5.22 -15.47
CA VAL A 26 -18.02 -4.56 -15.73
C VAL A 26 -18.69 -4.34 -14.39
N GLN A 27 -19.02 -3.08 -14.09
CA GLN A 27 -19.73 -2.72 -12.86
C GLN A 27 -21.06 -3.49 -12.77
N ASN A 28 -21.33 -4.04 -11.61
CA ASN A 28 -22.58 -4.73 -11.30
C ASN A 28 -23.70 -3.70 -11.08
N ALA A 29 -24.95 -4.16 -11.10
CA ALA A 29 -26.12 -3.28 -10.96
C ALA A 29 -26.18 -2.58 -9.59
N ASP A 30 -25.56 -3.17 -8.56
CA ASP A 30 -25.45 -2.62 -7.21
C ASP A 30 -24.28 -1.62 -7.04
N GLY A 31 -23.53 -1.33 -8.11
CA GLY A 31 -22.38 -0.43 -8.08
C GLY A 31 -21.03 -1.13 -7.81
N SER A 32 -21.05 -2.39 -7.36
CA SER A 32 -19.83 -3.14 -7.07
C SER A 32 -19.06 -3.53 -8.34
N TYR A 33 -17.77 -3.84 -8.20
CA TYR A 33 -16.91 -4.31 -9.28
C TYR A 33 -16.47 -5.77 -9.07
N PRO A 34 -16.15 -6.50 -10.16
CA PRO A 34 -15.73 -7.90 -10.07
C PRO A 34 -14.46 -8.11 -9.25
N GLU A 35 -14.50 -9.08 -8.35
CA GLU A 35 -13.40 -9.52 -7.50
C GLU A 35 -12.66 -10.70 -8.14
N LEU A 36 -11.39 -10.51 -8.50
CA LEU A 36 -10.44 -11.60 -8.71
C LEU A 36 -9.97 -12.09 -7.35
N ASN A 37 -10.60 -13.17 -6.88
CA ASN A 37 -10.37 -13.71 -5.55
C ASN A 37 -9.44 -14.92 -5.61
N PHE A 38 -8.26 -14.78 -5.00
CA PHE A 38 -7.20 -15.77 -4.99
C PHE A 38 -7.20 -16.65 -3.72
N SER A 39 -8.29 -16.73 -2.96
CA SER A 39 -8.34 -17.55 -1.73
C SER A 39 -8.00 -19.02 -1.97
N ASP A 40 -8.41 -19.60 -3.11
CA ASP A 40 -8.04 -20.98 -3.48
C ASP A 40 -6.54 -21.11 -3.76
N PHE A 41 -5.91 -20.06 -4.28
CA PHE A 41 -4.45 -20.01 -4.44
C PHE A 41 -3.76 -19.85 -3.08
N MET A 42 -4.22 -18.93 -2.22
CA MET A 42 -3.72 -18.69 -0.86
C MET A 42 -3.78 -19.95 0.01
N ALA A 43 -4.83 -20.77 -0.14
CA ALA A 43 -4.97 -22.04 0.59
C ALA A 43 -3.77 -22.97 0.41
N LYS A 44 -3.08 -22.91 -0.75
CA LYS A 44 -1.88 -23.72 -1.05
C LYS A 44 -0.62 -23.23 -0.32
N TYR A 45 -0.67 -22.05 0.29
CA TYR A 45 0.43 -21.37 1.00
C TYR A 45 0.19 -21.20 2.50
N ILE A 46 -0.89 -21.77 3.05
CA ILE A 46 -1.13 -21.70 4.49
C ILE A 46 0.05 -22.31 5.27
N GLY A 47 0.65 -21.50 6.13
CA GLY A 47 1.71 -21.90 7.03
C GLY A 47 3.11 -21.97 6.41
N LYS A 48 3.35 -21.32 5.28
CA LYS A 48 4.68 -21.20 4.67
C LYS A 48 4.81 -19.89 3.89
N ALA A 49 6.01 -19.35 3.81
CA ALA A 49 6.29 -18.19 2.98
C ALA A 49 5.96 -18.46 1.49
N SER A 50 5.45 -17.43 0.81
CA SER A 50 5.27 -17.43 -0.64
C SER A 50 6.62 -17.34 -1.37
N SER A 51 6.56 -17.41 -2.69
CA SER A 51 7.70 -17.15 -3.57
C SER A 51 7.26 -16.21 -4.68
N ASP A 52 8.23 -15.72 -5.47
CA ASP A 52 7.94 -14.86 -6.63
C ASP A 52 7.00 -15.50 -7.67
N ALA A 53 6.71 -16.80 -7.62
CA ALA A 53 5.70 -17.43 -8.48
C ALA A 53 4.25 -17.25 -7.97
N ALA A 54 4.04 -16.78 -6.75
CA ALA A 54 2.76 -16.82 -6.05
C ALA A 54 1.97 -15.50 -6.06
N VAL A 55 2.29 -14.61 -7.00
CA VAL A 55 1.57 -13.34 -7.22
C VAL A 55 0.22 -13.59 -7.89
N GLY A 56 -0.78 -12.77 -7.55
CA GLY A 56 -2.13 -12.83 -8.14
C GLY A 56 -2.13 -12.55 -9.65
N VAL A 57 -1.85 -11.30 -10.03
CA VAL A 57 -1.72 -10.89 -11.44
C VAL A 57 -0.28 -10.47 -11.74
N ARG A 58 0.37 -11.21 -12.64
CA ARG A 58 1.74 -10.95 -13.10
C ARG A 58 1.74 -10.37 -14.51
N ILE A 59 2.33 -9.21 -14.72
CA ILE A 59 2.49 -8.59 -16.03
C ILE A 59 3.96 -8.60 -16.44
N TYR A 60 4.32 -9.48 -17.37
CA TYR A 60 5.64 -9.55 -18.01
C TYR A 60 5.68 -8.85 -19.37
N GLY A 61 4.53 -8.74 -20.05
CA GLY A 61 4.42 -8.14 -21.37
C GLY A 61 4.07 -6.65 -21.34
N SER A 62 3.86 -6.06 -22.52
CA SER A 62 3.60 -4.63 -22.70
C SER A 62 2.24 -4.34 -23.33
N ASN A 63 1.75 -3.11 -23.12
CA ASN A 63 0.46 -2.63 -23.64
C ASN A 63 -0.75 -3.46 -23.15
N TYR A 64 -0.72 -3.90 -21.89
CA TYR A 64 -1.90 -4.40 -21.18
C TYR A 64 -2.63 -3.26 -20.47
N THR A 65 -3.96 -3.37 -20.36
CA THR A 65 -4.77 -2.56 -19.45
C THR A 65 -5.54 -3.48 -18.51
N LEU A 66 -5.38 -3.30 -17.19
CA LEU A 66 -6.14 -3.98 -16.16
C LEU A 66 -7.00 -2.94 -15.44
N GLN A 67 -8.31 -2.97 -15.64
CA GLN A 67 -9.19 -1.87 -15.24
C GLN A 67 -10.46 -2.36 -14.55
N ASN A 68 -10.97 -1.58 -13.60
CA ASN A 68 -12.28 -1.78 -12.97
C ASN A 68 -12.38 -3.12 -12.22
N LEU A 69 -11.34 -3.47 -11.46
CA LEU A 69 -11.23 -4.78 -10.81
C LEU A 69 -10.78 -4.68 -9.36
N ILE A 70 -11.23 -5.64 -8.56
CA ILE A 70 -10.74 -5.87 -7.21
C ILE A 70 -9.83 -7.09 -7.25
N ILE A 71 -8.62 -6.98 -6.71
CA ILE A 71 -7.61 -8.06 -6.67
C ILE A 71 -7.31 -8.36 -5.21
N GLU A 72 -7.62 -9.58 -4.77
CA GLU A 72 -7.55 -9.92 -3.35
C GLU A 72 -7.13 -11.36 -3.04
N HIS A 73 -6.57 -11.53 -1.84
CA HIS A 73 -6.13 -12.82 -1.30
C HIS A 73 -5.05 -13.53 -2.12
N ALA A 74 -4.20 -12.80 -2.85
CA ALA A 74 -3.04 -13.42 -3.46
C ALA A 74 -2.05 -13.94 -2.38
N PRO A 75 -1.40 -15.10 -2.57
CA PRO A 75 -0.39 -15.59 -1.63
C PRO A 75 0.85 -14.70 -1.48
N ASP A 76 1.11 -13.88 -2.48
CA ASP A 76 2.16 -12.87 -2.53
C ASP A 76 1.52 -11.55 -2.97
N ASN A 77 2.19 -10.72 -3.78
CA ASN A 77 1.62 -9.47 -4.25
C ASN A 77 0.30 -9.66 -5.00
N GLY A 78 -0.60 -8.69 -4.89
CA GLY A 78 -1.83 -8.66 -5.67
C GLY A 78 -1.54 -8.49 -7.15
N ILE A 79 -0.81 -7.43 -7.51
CA ILE A 79 -0.36 -7.14 -8.87
C ILE A 79 1.16 -6.95 -8.86
N GLN A 80 1.87 -7.60 -9.79
CA GLN A 80 3.28 -7.30 -10.05
C GLN A 80 3.54 -7.10 -11.55
N ILE A 81 4.07 -5.92 -11.90
CA ILE A 81 4.55 -5.59 -13.24
C ILE A 81 6.07 -5.74 -13.23
N LYS A 82 6.59 -6.72 -13.99
CA LYS A 82 7.97 -7.19 -13.84
C LYS A 82 8.63 -7.42 -15.19
N GLY A 83 9.88 -6.96 -15.31
CA GLY A 83 10.75 -7.30 -16.44
C GLY A 83 10.88 -6.18 -17.46
N LYS A 84 11.99 -6.20 -18.20
CA LYS A 84 12.33 -5.20 -19.23
C LYS A 84 11.40 -5.19 -20.44
N THR A 85 10.53 -6.18 -20.57
CA THR A 85 9.45 -6.24 -21.58
C THR A 85 8.14 -5.67 -21.07
N ALA A 86 8.03 -5.39 -19.76
CA ALA A 86 6.81 -4.93 -19.12
C ALA A 86 6.65 -3.41 -19.20
N GLY A 87 6.47 -2.94 -20.44
CA GLY A 87 6.36 -1.53 -20.80
C GLY A 87 4.94 -1.06 -21.06
N ASN A 88 4.63 0.22 -20.79
CA ASN A 88 3.40 0.89 -21.26
C ASN A 88 2.10 0.19 -20.81
N ASN A 89 2.09 -0.48 -19.65
CA ASN A 89 0.88 -1.08 -19.11
C ASN A 89 0.09 -0.05 -18.30
N LYS A 90 -1.22 -0.26 -18.19
CA LYS A 90 -2.13 0.62 -17.45
C LYS A 90 -2.91 -0.17 -16.41
N VAL A 91 -3.03 0.40 -15.21
CA VAL A 91 -3.87 -0.14 -14.13
C VAL A 91 -4.78 0.97 -13.59
N PRO A 92 -5.85 1.35 -14.32
CA PRO A 92 -6.79 2.36 -13.85
C PRO A 92 -7.94 1.76 -13.04
N ASN A 93 -8.36 2.46 -11.98
CA ASN A 93 -9.61 2.18 -11.26
C ASN A 93 -9.65 0.74 -10.69
N CYS A 94 -8.73 0.40 -9.79
CA CYS A 94 -8.63 -0.92 -9.18
C CYS A 94 -8.52 -0.85 -7.65
N ILE A 95 -9.02 -1.88 -6.97
CA ILE A 95 -8.75 -2.13 -5.55
C ILE A 95 -7.79 -3.30 -5.43
N VAL A 96 -6.78 -3.21 -4.58
CA VAL A 96 -5.82 -4.30 -4.33
C VAL A 96 -5.64 -4.49 -2.82
N ARG A 97 -6.23 -5.56 -2.28
CA ARG A 97 -6.40 -5.72 -0.84
C ARG A 97 -6.24 -7.13 -0.33
N TYR A 98 -6.01 -7.30 0.97
CA TYR A 98 -5.95 -8.61 1.63
C TYR A 98 -4.94 -9.59 1.03
N ASN A 99 -3.95 -9.10 0.29
CA ASN A 99 -2.90 -9.94 -0.29
C ASN A 99 -1.82 -10.21 0.74
N ASN A 100 -1.20 -11.38 0.68
CA ASN A 100 -0.13 -11.78 1.58
C ASN A 100 1.26 -11.29 1.09
N GLY A 101 1.27 -10.12 0.47
CA GLY A 101 2.40 -9.41 -0.12
C GLY A 101 2.01 -7.97 -0.45
N THR A 102 2.84 -7.23 -1.18
CA THR A 102 2.52 -5.85 -1.59
C THR A 102 1.24 -5.80 -2.44
N GLY A 103 0.43 -4.76 -2.31
CA GLY A 103 -0.72 -4.56 -3.19
C GLY A 103 -0.33 -4.52 -4.67
N LEU A 104 0.42 -3.48 -5.09
CA LEU A 104 0.92 -3.36 -6.46
C LEU A 104 2.42 -3.04 -6.51
N GLN A 105 3.22 -3.92 -7.12
CA GLN A 105 4.66 -3.72 -7.31
C GLN A 105 5.03 -3.52 -8.79
N VAL A 106 5.95 -2.58 -9.05
CA VAL A 106 6.62 -2.42 -10.36
C VAL A 106 8.11 -2.64 -10.15
N THR A 107 8.74 -3.53 -10.94
CA THR A 107 10.12 -3.98 -10.65
C THR A 107 10.88 -4.51 -11.87
N ALA A 108 12.18 -4.77 -11.71
CA ALA A 108 13.05 -5.46 -12.66
C ALA A 108 13.00 -4.94 -14.12
N GLY A 109 13.01 -3.62 -14.28
CA GLY A 109 13.07 -2.93 -15.57
C GLY A 109 11.72 -2.61 -16.19
N ALA A 110 10.60 -2.91 -15.53
CA ALA A 110 9.27 -2.51 -15.99
C ALA A 110 9.15 -0.99 -16.08
N TYR A 111 8.72 -0.45 -17.23
CA TYR A 111 8.87 0.96 -17.56
C TYR A 111 7.59 1.58 -18.14
N ARG A 112 7.42 2.90 -18.00
CA ARG A 112 6.29 3.66 -18.55
C ARG A 112 4.91 3.08 -18.18
N ASN A 113 4.77 2.48 -17.00
CA ASN A 113 3.48 1.98 -16.54
C ASN A 113 2.69 3.10 -15.87
N THR A 114 1.39 3.16 -16.16
CA THR A 114 0.47 4.15 -15.60
C THR A 114 -0.47 3.49 -14.60
N ILE A 115 -0.30 3.82 -13.33
CA ILE A 115 -1.15 3.36 -12.23
C ILE A 115 -2.03 4.55 -11.85
N GLU A 116 -3.35 4.40 -11.96
CA GLU A 116 -4.29 5.52 -11.80
C GLU A 116 -5.53 5.10 -10.99
N ALA A 117 -6.00 5.92 -10.04
CA ALA A 117 -7.20 5.61 -9.27
C ALA A 117 -7.14 4.22 -8.60
N VAL A 118 -5.98 3.86 -8.02
CA VAL A 118 -5.77 2.56 -7.36
C VAL A 118 -5.82 2.71 -5.85
N TYR A 119 -6.55 1.81 -5.21
CA TYR A 119 -6.79 1.78 -3.77
C TYR A 119 -6.15 0.51 -3.20
N SER A 120 -5.08 0.65 -2.42
CA SER A 120 -4.29 -0.47 -1.93
C SER A 120 -4.32 -0.55 -0.40
N TYR A 121 -4.97 -1.57 0.16
CA TYR A 121 -5.15 -1.61 1.62
C TYR A 121 -5.21 -3.00 2.23
N ARG A 122 -4.88 -3.08 3.53
CA ARG A 122 -4.93 -4.34 4.30
C ARG A 122 -4.15 -5.49 3.68
N ASN A 123 -3.08 -5.16 2.97
CA ASN A 123 -2.11 -6.14 2.49
C ASN A 123 -1.08 -6.44 3.60
N CYS A 124 -0.74 -7.71 3.80
CA CYS A 124 0.10 -8.16 4.91
C CYS A 124 0.80 -9.48 4.65
N ASP A 125 2.13 -9.45 4.58
CA ASP A 125 2.98 -10.62 4.40
C ASP A 125 3.21 -11.35 5.74
N VAL A 126 2.16 -12.02 6.23
CA VAL A 126 2.10 -12.63 7.58
C VAL A 126 3.27 -13.56 7.85
N TYR A 127 3.67 -14.34 6.83
CA TYR A 127 4.69 -15.38 6.94
C TYR A 127 6.13 -14.87 6.85
N THR A 128 6.32 -13.63 6.41
CA THR A 128 7.61 -12.92 6.38
C THR A 128 7.61 -11.73 7.33
N ARG A 129 6.84 -11.87 8.44
CA ARG A 129 6.84 -10.94 9.57
C ARG A 129 6.41 -9.51 9.21
N SER A 130 5.59 -9.35 8.17
CA SER A 130 4.92 -8.09 7.81
C SER A 130 5.83 -6.97 7.28
N GLY A 131 7.08 -7.28 6.96
CA GLY A 131 8.08 -6.28 6.57
C GLY A 131 8.11 -5.94 5.07
N ASN A 132 7.21 -6.49 4.25
CA ASN A 132 7.31 -6.37 2.79
C ASN A 132 6.00 -5.98 2.08
N ALA A 133 4.84 -6.08 2.75
CA ALA A 133 3.56 -5.73 2.14
C ALA A 133 3.29 -4.23 2.25
N ASP A 134 3.81 -3.49 1.26
CA ASP A 134 3.46 -2.11 1.03
C ASP A 134 2.11 -2.00 0.31
N GLY A 135 1.53 -0.80 0.29
CA GLY A 135 0.44 -0.50 -0.64
C GLY A 135 0.92 -0.55 -2.09
N PHE A 136 2.02 0.15 -2.36
CA PHE A 136 2.64 0.24 -3.68
C PHE A 136 4.17 0.14 -3.59
N ALA A 137 4.79 -0.56 -4.53
CA ALA A 137 6.24 -0.76 -4.51
C ALA A 137 6.90 -0.61 -5.89
N PRO A 138 7.16 0.62 -6.38
CA PRO A 138 8.04 0.85 -7.53
C PRO A 138 9.52 0.70 -7.13
N LYS A 139 10.01 -0.54 -7.02
CA LYS A 139 11.26 -0.88 -6.33
C LYS A 139 12.07 -1.99 -6.99
N LEU A 140 13.30 -2.22 -6.49
CA LEU A 140 14.21 -3.28 -6.95
C LEU A 140 14.45 -3.20 -8.46
N GLY A 141 14.91 -2.02 -8.90
CA GLY A 141 15.28 -1.75 -10.27
C GLY A 141 14.08 -1.61 -11.20
N ALA A 142 13.00 -0.95 -10.77
CA ALA A 142 11.92 -0.58 -11.69
C ALA A 142 12.47 0.31 -12.82
N GLY A 143 11.95 0.18 -14.02
CA GLY A 143 12.35 0.99 -15.17
C GLY A 143 11.91 2.46 -15.05
N SER A 144 12.23 3.26 -16.05
CA SER A 144 11.91 4.70 -16.08
C SER A 144 10.45 4.99 -16.44
N GLY A 145 9.96 6.17 -16.06
CA GLY A 145 8.68 6.72 -16.49
C GLY A 145 7.45 6.10 -15.85
N ASN A 146 7.57 5.39 -14.73
CA ASN A 146 6.42 4.84 -14.01
C ASN A 146 5.70 5.94 -13.22
N THR A 147 4.37 5.99 -13.32
CA THR A 147 3.55 7.06 -12.72
C THR A 147 2.43 6.50 -11.85
N PHE A 148 2.19 7.16 -10.72
CA PHE A 148 1.07 6.93 -9.83
C PHE A 148 0.24 8.21 -9.74
N THR A 149 -1.05 8.14 -10.08
CA THR A 149 -1.94 9.31 -10.06
C THR A 149 -3.26 8.97 -9.39
N TYR A 150 -3.71 9.77 -8.42
CA TYR A 150 -4.91 9.47 -7.62
C TYR A 150 -4.85 8.08 -6.99
N CYS A 151 -3.71 7.72 -6.39
CA CYS A 151 -3.54 6.42 -5.76
C CYS A 151 -3.54 6.57 -4.24
N TYR A 152 -4.07 5.58 -3.53
CA TYR A 152 -4.29 5.65 -2.09
C TYR A 152 -3.83 4.38 -1.41
N ALA A 153 -3.05 4.49 -0.33
CA ALA A 153 -2.60 3.34 0.44
C ALA A 153 -2.87 3.50 1.94
N TRP A 154 -3.54 2.52 2.53
CA TRP A 154 -3.79 2.52 3.96
C TRP A 154 -3.84 1.14 4.58
N ASP A 155 -3.64 1.06 5.89
CA ASP A 155 -3.76 -0.20 6.64
C ASP A 155 -2.88 -1.33 6.07
N ASN A 156 -1.80 -1.04 5.33
CA ASN A 156 -0.85 -2.06 4.86
C ASN A 156 0.17 -2.37 5.94
N SER A 157 0.74 -3.58 5.96
CA SER A 157 1.53 -4.05 7.09
C SER A 157 2.92 -3.44 7.17
N ASP A 158 3.45 -2.97 6.05
CA ASP A 158 4.71 -2.23 5.99
C ASP A 158 4.47 -0.72 5.76
N GLY A 159 4.64 -0.22 4.54
CA GLY A 159 4.45 1.19 4.18
C GLY A 159 3.35 1.45 3.16
N GLY A 160 3.13 2.73 2.85
CA GLY A 160 2.25 3.14 1.75
C GLY A 160 2.91 2.96 0.38
N TRP A 161 4.09 3.56 0.22
CA TRP A 161 4.93 3.48 -0.97
C TRP A 161 6.37 3.12 -0.61
N ASP A 162 6.94 2.17 -1.33
CA ASP A 162 8.35 1.81 -1.21
C ASP A 162 9.07 1.83 -2.56
N SER A 163 10.13 2.64 -2.65
CA SER A 163 11.03 2.68 -3.82
C SER A 163 12.44 2.17 -3.51
N PHE A 164 12.56 1.25 -2.55
CA PHE A 164 13.81 0.62 -2.12
C PHE A 164 14.55 -0.10 -3.25
N ASP A 165 15.82 0.26 -3.47
CA ASP A 165 16.73 -0.51 -4.33
C ASP A 165 17.81 -1.21 -3.48
N LYS A 166 18.14 -2.45 -3.80
CA LYS A 166 19.35 -3.11 -3.27
C LYS A 166 20.57 -2.71 -4.11
N VAL A 167 21.76 -3.12 -3.68
CA VAL A 167 23.01 -2.85 -4.42
C VAL A 167 22.88 -3.41 -5.85
N GLY A 168 23.23 -2.57 -6.83
CA GLY A 168 23.18 -2.92 -8.27
C GLY A 168 21.85 -2.59 -8.96
N ASP A 169 20.78 -2.36 -8.20
CA ASP A 169 19.49 -1.94 -8.75
C ASP A 169 19.42 -0.41 -8.88
N VAL A 170 18.70 0.06 -9.90
CA VAL A 170 18.45 1.50 -10.13
C VAL A 170 17.02 1.69 -10.57
N THR A 171 16.23 2.41 -9.77
CA THR A 171 14.90 2.92 -10.14
C THR A 171 14.98 4.41 -10.54
N PRO A 172 15.04 4.75 -11.86
CA PRO A 172 15.51 6.06 -12.34
C PRO A 172 14.61 7.24 -11.98
N ASP A 173 13.30 7.09 -12.15
CA ASP A 173 12.34 8.15 -11.90
C ASP A 173 10.98 7.57 -11.52
N ILE A 174 10.31 8.23 -10.58
CA ILE A 174 8.93 7.93 -10.22
C ILE A 174 8.19 9.25 -10.02
N THR A 175 6.98 9.31 -10.59
CA THR A 175 6.07 10.46 -10.42
C THR A 175 4.84 10.04 -9.63
N TYR A 176 4.51 10.84 -8.62
CA TYR A 176 3.36 10.72 -7.75
C TYR A 176 2.53 12.01 -7.84
N THR A 177 1.25 11.88 -8.16
CA THR A 177 0.35 13.03 -8.32
C THR A 177 -1.00 12.73 -7.66
N ASN A 178 -1.45 13.61 -6.76
CA ASN A 178 -2.71 13.41 -6.03
C ASN A 178 -2.78 12.08 -5.26
N CYS A 179 -1.65 11.59 -4.74
CA CYS A 179 -1.61 10.35 -3.97
C CYS A 179 -1.74 10.61 -2.47
N ALA A 180 -2.38 9.72 -1.73
CA ALA A 180 -2.47 9.83 -0.27
C ALA A 180 -2.19 8.53 0.48
N VAL A 181 -1.67 8.67 1.70
CA VAL A 181 -1.32 7.57 2.59
C VAL A 181 -1.78 7.83 4.02
N TRP A 182 -2.28 6.79 4.68
CA TRP A 182 -2.60 6.85 6.11
C TRP A 182 -2.59 5.48 6.80
N ASN A 183 -2.30 5.49 8.11
CA ASN A 183 -2.47 4.34 9.00
C ASN A 183 -1.73 3.04 8.59
N ASN A 184 -0.60 3.13 7.89
CA ASN A 184 0.20 1.94 7.52
C ASN A 184 1.11 1.48 8.68
N GLY A 185 1.57 0.23 8.61
CA GLY A 185 2.56 -0.38 9.51
C GLY A 185 2.10 -0.62 10.94
N LYS A 186 0.80 -0.86 11.15
CA LYS A 186 0.20 -1.10 12.48
C LYS A 186 -0.29 -2.55 12.62
N PRO A 187 0.30 -3.39 13.50
CA PRO A 187 -0.08 -4.81 13.63
C PRO A 187 -1.52 -5.02 14.08
N ASP A 188 -2.07 -4.08 14.87
CA ASP A 188 -3.45 -4.13 15.38
C ASP A 188 -4.52 -4.13 14.29
N VAL A 189 -4.21 -3.64 13.09
CA VAL A 189 -5.09 -3.77 11.92
C VAL A 189 -5.34 -5.25 11.62
N PHE A 190 -4.28 -6.06 11.57
CA PHE A 190 -4.34 -7.45 11.10
C PHE A 190 -4.85 -8.44 12.12
N THR A 191 -4.88 -8.05 13.40
CA THR A 191 -5.49 -8.86 14.46
C THR A 191 -6.99 -8.58 14.65
N GLY A 192 -7.52 -7.57 13.97
CA GLY A 192 -8.89 -7.06 14.18
C GLY A 192 -9.03 -6.11 15.38
N LYS A 193 -7.95 -5.85 16.13
CA LYS A 193 -7.96 -4.94 17.29
C LYS A 193 -8.28 -3.50 16.89
N TYR A 194 -7.72 -3.03 15.78
CA TYR A 194 -7.98 -1.69 15.26
C TYR A 194 -9.48 -1.51 14.99
N ASP A 195 -10.10 -2.45 14.29
CA ASP A 195 -11.54 -2.40 14.01
C ASP A 195 -12.37 -2.47 15.29
N PHE A 196 -11.95 -3.28 16.27
CA PHE A 196 -12.64 -3.44 17.55
C PHE A 196 -12.69 -2.13 18.33
N ASP A 197 -11.54 -1.45 18.42
CA ASP A 197 -11.41 -0.17 19.12
C ASP A 197 -12.23 0.95 18.46
N HIS A 198 -12.49 0.81 17.15
CA HIS A 198 -13.32 1.72 16.38
C HIS A 198 -14.78 1.24 16.26
N LYS A 199 -15.19 0.24 17.03
CA LYS A 199 -16.55 -0.32 17.08
C LYS A 199 -17.04 -0.82 15.71
N LYS A 200 -16.13 -1.34 14.90
CA LYS A 200 -16.43 -1.95 13.60
C LYS A 200 -16.64 -3.46 13.77
N ALA A 201 -17.29 -4.07 12.77
CA ALA A 201 -17.37 -5.52 12.69
C ALA A 201 -15.97 -6.12 12.47
N LEU A 202 -15.78 -7.37 12.89
CA LEU A 202 -14.56 -8.11 12.62
C LEU A 202 -14.39 -8.28 11.10
N ASP A 203 -13.27 -7.82 10.56
CA ASP A 203 -12.92 -8.08 9.17
C ASP A 203 -12.34 -9.49 9.02
N GLU A 204 -13.19 -10.44 8.65
CA GLU A 204 -12.81 -11.83 8.46
C GLU A 204 -12.03 -12.10 7.16
N ASN A 205 -11.83 -11.09 6.30
CA ASN A 205 -11.01 -11.22 5.10
C ASN A 205 -9.51 -11.07 5.40
N LEU A 206 -9.14 -10.53 6.56
CA LEU A 206 -7.75 -10.46 7.00
C LEU A 206 -7.18 -11.86 7.21
N HIS A 207 -6.10 -12.18 6.49
CA HIS A 207 -5.46 -13.49 6.56
C HIS A 207 -5.09 -13.90 8.00
N LEU A 208 -4.54 -12.97 8.79
CA LEU A 208 -4.19 -13.25 10.17
C LEU A 208 -5.44 -13.49 11.06
N VAL A 209 -6.56 -12.81 10.81
CA VAL A 209 -7.84 -13.09 11.49
C VAL A 209 -8.34 -14.49 11.16
N GLN A 210 -8.21 -14.94 9.91
CA GLN A 210 -8.56 -16.31 9.52
C GLN A 210 -7.72 -17.34 10.28
N LEU A 211 -6.41 -17.13 10.40
CA LEU A 211 -5.52 -17.98 11.21
C LEU A 211 -5.90 -17.95 12.70
N ILE A 212 -6.24 -16.79 13.26
CA ILE A 212 -6.70 -16.65 14.64
C ILE A 212 -7.97 -17.47 14.87
N LYS A 213 -8.96 -17.40 13.98
CA LYS A 213 -10.21 -18.17 14.07
C LYS A 213 -10.00 -19.69 14.01
N VAL A 214 -8.99 -20.14 13.27
CA VAL A 214 -8.60 -21.56 13.26
C VAL A 214 -7.95 -21.96 14.59
N SER A 215 -7.13 -21.08 15.18
CA SER A 215 -6.48 -21.34 16.47
C SER A 215 -7.44 -21.21 17.67
N ASP A 216 -8.45 -20.35 17.59
CA ASP A 216 -9.46 -20.09 18.61
C ASP A 216 -10.83 -19.89 17.96
N GLY A 217 -11.62 -20.97 17.90
CA GLY A 217 -12.96 -20.95 17.31
C GLY A 217 -13.96 -20.05 18.05
N SER A 218 -13.64 -19.61 19.28
CA SER A 218 -14.50 -18.70 20.05
C SER A 218 -14.27 -17.23 19.70
N PHE A 219 -13.15 -16.90 19.03
CA PHE A 219 -12.68 -15.54 18.80
C PHE A 219 -13.74 -14.62 18.18
N ALA A 220 -14.33 -15.01 17.05
CA ALA A 220 -15.34 -14.20 16.36
C ALA A 220 -16.62 -13.99 17.20
N SER A 221 -17.06 -15.03 17.91
CA SER A 221 -18.25 -14.95 18.77
C SER A 221 -18.03 -14.06 20.00
N ASN A 222 -16.80 -14.02 20.53
CA ASN A 222 -16.42 -13.14 21.63
C ASN A 222 -16.30 -11.70 21.14
N TYR A 223 -15.70 -11.49 19.96
CA TYR A 223 -15.62 -10.19 19.32
C TYR A 223 -17.00 -9.56 19.15
N ALA A 224 -17.97 -10.32 18.61
CA ALA A 224 -19.35 -9.86 18.45
C ALA A 224 -20.06 -9.52 19.77
N LYS A 225 -19.59 -10.06 20.90
CA LYS A 225 -20.06 -9.75 22.26
C LYS A 225 -19.30 -8.58 22.92
N GLY A 226 -18.47 -7.86 22.15
CA GLY A 226 -17.65 -6.77 22.67
C GLY A 226 -16.49 -7.24 23.55
N LYS A 227 -15.99 -8.47 23.36
CA LYS A 227 -14.85 -9.03 24.09
C LYS A 227 -13.71 -9.33 23.12
N PHE A 228 -12.58 -8.64 23.30
CA PHE A 228 -11.38 -8.88 22.51
C PHE A 228 -10.30 -9.57 23.34
N ALA A 229 -9.88 -10.75 22.89
CA ALA A 229 -8.74 -11.47 23.45
C ALA A 229 -8.03 -12.22 22.32
N LEU A 230 -6.70 -12.17 22.33
CA LEU A 230 -5.88 -12.88 21.35
C LEU A 230 -5.48 -14.27 21.87
N PRO A 231 -5.43 -15.30 21.01
CA PRO A 231 -4.93 -16.62 21.40
C PRO A 231 -3.45 -16.55 21.83
N SER A 232 -3.10 -17.32 22.87
CA SER A 232 -1.76 -17.34 23.45
C SER A 232 -0.82 -18.38 22.83
N GLY A 233 -1.35 -19.32 22.04
CA GLY A 233 -0.60 -20.42 21.44
C GLY A 233 0.37 -19.98 20.32
N ASN A 234 1.33 -20.85 20.02
CA ASN A 234 2.23 -20.71 18.88
C ASN A 234 1.58 -21.35 17.64
N PHE A 235 1.07 -20.55 16.72
CA PHE A 235 0.42 -21.07 15.50
C PHE A 235 0.78 -20.31 14.22
N ILE A 236 1.49 -19.18 14.33
CA ILE A 236 1.89 -18.40 13.16
C ILE A 236 3.23 -18.93 12.67
N LYS A 237 3.21 -19.64 11.55
CA LYS A 237 4.43 -20.13 10.91
C LYS A 237 5.09 -19.01 10.12
N THR A 238 6.32 -18.65 10.46
CA THR A 238 7.08 -17.59 9.78
C THR A 238 8.40 -18.13 9.22
N ASP A 239 9.10 -17.31 8.46
CA ASP A 239 10.49 -17.50 8.06
C ASP A 239 11.47 -17.69 9.24
N ALA A 240 11.09 -17.23 10.44
CA ALA A 240 11.84 -17.40 11.70
C ALA A 240 11.30 -18.54 12.59
N GLY A 241 10.44 -19.41 12.07
CA GLY A 241 9.81 -20.51 12.80
C GLY A 241 8.38 -20.21 13.26
N THR A 242 7.80 -21.12 14.05
CA THR A 242 6.43 -20.97 14.56
C THR A 242 6.41 -20.10 15.81
N ILE A 243 5.73 -18.95 15.75
CA ILE A 243 5.69 -17.97 16.84
C ILE A 243 4.27 -17.78 17.38
N ARG A 244 4.18 -17.28 18.62
CA ARG A 244 2.93 -16.77 19.21
C ARG A 244 2.51 -15.44 18.59
N LEU A 245 1.22 -15.18 18.61
CA LEU A 245 0.66 -13.93 18.09
C LEU A 245 1.20 -12.68 18.80
N SER A 246 1.45 -12.72 20.11
CA SER A 246 2.03 -11.59 20.84
C SER A 246 3.48 -11.26 20.44
N ALA A 247 4.23 -12.24 19.94
CA ALA A 247 5.54 -11.99 19.35
C ALA A 247 5.39 -11.37 17.96
N TRP A 248 4.47 -11.91 17.15
CA TRP A 248 4.16 -11.40 15.82
C TRP A 248 3.70 -9.94 15.83
N THR A 249 2.89 -9.52 16.81
CA THR A 249 2.46 -8.11 16.95
C THR A 249 3.50 -7.23 17.65
N GLY A 250 4.57 -7.82 18.17
CA GLY A 250 5.57 -7.16 18.99
C GLY A 250 6.94 -7.17 18.33
N ASN A 251 7.88 -7.91 18.94
CA ASN A 251 9.28 -7.92 18.52
C ASN A 251 9.56 -8.67 17.21
N SER A 252 8.58 -9.40 16.67
CA SER A 252 8.67 -10.07 15.37
C SER A 252 7.79 -9.41 14.31
N PHE A 253 7.31 -8.18 14.55
CA PHE A 253 6.68 -7.36 13.53
C PHE A 253 7.75 -6.50 12.85
N ASP A 254 8.08 -6.83 11.61
CA ASP A 254 9.10 -6.13 10.82
C ASP A 254 8.51 -4.94 10.03
N GLY A 255 7.18 -4.78 10.04
CA GLY A 255 6.50 -3.69 9.36
C GLY A 255 7.00 -2.32 9.77
N ASN A 256 7.28 -1.49 8.78
CA ASN A 256 7.86 -0.17 8.97
C ASN A 256 6.86 0.92 8.51
N PRO A 257 6.15 1.59 9.45
CA PRO A 257 5.11 2.60 9.20
C PRO A 257 5.68 3.95 8.70
N ASN A 258 6.54 3.86 7.68
CA ASN A 258 7.03 4.97 6.88
C ASN A 258 6.25 4.94 5.58
N SER A 259 5.74 6.10 5.18
CA SER A 259 4.70 6.14 4.18
C SER A 259 5.22 6.30 2.76
N PHE A 260 5.71 7.48 2.38
CA PHE A 260 6.43 7.66 1.11
C PHE A 260 7.92 7.40 1.35
N LYS A 261 8.38 6.14 1.19
CA LYS A 261 9.80 5.76 1.27
C LYS A 261 10.49 6.05 -0.08
N LEU A 262 11.23 7.15 -0.14
CA LEU A 262 11.74 7.75 -1.38
C LEU A 262 13.07 7.16 -1.90
N GLY A 263 13.39 5.93 -1.53
CA GLY A 263 14.51 5.20 -2.10
C GLY A 263 15.10 4.21 -1.10
N SER A 264 16.41 4.00 -1.20
CA SER A 264 17.22 3.32 -0.20
C SER A 264 18.60 3.99 -0.10
N VAL A 265 19.49 3.47 0.74
CA VAL A 265 20.92 3.85 0.73
C VAL A 265 21.57 3.73 -0.66
N ASN A 266 21.03 2.91 -1.57
CA ASN A 266 21.53 2.74 -2.93
C ASN A 266 20.94 3.73 -3.94
N SER A 267 19.83 4.39 -3.59
CA SER A 267 19.20 5.40 -4.44
C SER A 267 19.90 6.76 -4.26
N LYS A 268 20.72 7.13 -5.23
CA LYS A 268 21.56 8.35 -5.20
C LYS A 268 20.94 9.52 -5.96
N SER A 269 21.60 10.66 -5.93
CA SER A 269 21.12 11.92 -6.53
C SER A 269 20.88 11.88 -8.04
N SER A 270 21.40 10.88 -8.75
CA SER A 270 21.16 10.65 -10.18
C SER A 270 19.71 10.23 -10.50
N VAL A 271 18.96 9.71 -9.53
CA VAL A 271 17.55 9.32 -9.71
C VAL A 271 16.61 10.35 -9.12
N THR A 272 15.36 10.37 -9.59
CA THR A 272 14.38 11.40 -9.22
C THR A 272 13.09 10.85 -8.60
N ARG A 273 12.50 11.64 -7.70
CA ARG A 273 11.16 11.42 -7.14
C ARG A 273 10.37 12.73 -7.26
N LYS A 274 9.24 12.71 -7.95
CA LYS A 274 8.41 13.90 -8.19
C LYS A 274 7.07 13.72 -7.50
N LEU A 275 6.77 14.54 -6.51
CA LEU A 275 5.56 14.49 -5.71
C LEU A 275 4.80 15.79 -5.89
N SER A 276 3.53 15.67 -6.29
CA SER A 276 2.64 16.81 -6.51
C SER A 276 1.28 16.53 -5.89
N TYR A 277 0.77 17.44 -5.05
CA TYR A 277 -0.52 17.25 -4.37
C TYR A 277 -0.59 15.96 -3.54
N CYS A 278 0.54 15.52 -2.97
CA CYS A 278 0.62 14.30 -2.17
C CYS A 278 0.31 14.57 -0.70
N LEU A 279 -0.35 13.62 -0.04
CA LEU A 279 -0.82 13.76 1.33
C LEU A 279 -0.38 12.56 2.20
N ALA A 280 0.20 12.82 3.37
CA ALA A 280 0.52 11.76 4.36
C ALA A 280 0.03 12.11 5.76
N PHE A 281 -0.77 11.25 6.40
CA PHE A 281 -1.28 11.53 7.74
C PHE A 281 -1.54 10.28 8.58
N ASP A 282 -1.53 10.43 9.92
CA ASP A 282 -1.75 9.33 10.88
C ASP A 282 -0.76 8.14 10.72
N GLU A 283 0.45 8.45 10.25
CA GLU A 283 1.54 7.48 10.14
C GLU A 283 2.30 7.39 11.47
N ALA A 284 2.50 6.17 11.98
CA ALA A 284 3.11 5.98 13.29
C ALA A 284 4.56 6.46 13.35
N LYS A 285 5.31 6.39 12.23
CA LYS A 285 6.68 6.90 12.12
C LYS A 285 6.76 8.09 11.18
N LYS A 286 6.91 7.92 9.87
CA LYS A 286 7.28 9.02 8.96
C LYS A 286 6.28 9.16 7.82
N GLY A 287 5.82 10.38 7.56
CA GLY A 287 4.99 10.70 6.40
C GLY A 287 5.79 10.62 5.10
N PHE A 288 6.63 11.62 4.85
CA PHE A 288 7.62 11.60 3.76
C PHE A 288 8.99 11.18 4.32
N ASP A 289 9.55 10.09 3.81
CA ASP A 289 10.77 9.47 4.31
C ASP A 289 11.83 9.36 3.21
N ASN A 290 13.05 9.84 3.48
CA ASN A 290 14.18 9.63 2.59
C ASN A 290 14.54 8.15 2.48
N ASN A 291 14.21 7.33 3.49
CA ASN A 291 14.56 5.92 3.59
C ASN A 291 16.07 5.69 3.33
N ASN A 292 16.90 6.51 3.96
CA ASN A 292 18.37 6.50 3.83
C ASN A 292 18.90 6.87 2.44
N SER A 293 18.05 7.32 1.53
CA SER A 293 18.45 7.74 0.19
C SER A 293 18.98 9.16 0.13
N SER A 294 19.60 9.49 -1.00
CA SER A 294 20.06 10.83 -1.36
C SER A 294 19.53 11.26 -2.74
N VAL A 295 18.35 10.78 -3.12
CA VAL A 295 17.73 11.07 -4.42
C VAL A 295 17.48 12.56 -4.63
N THR A 296 17.31 12.95 -5.90
CA THR A 296 16.82 14.27 -6.24
C THR A 296 15.29 14.30 -6.14
N ALA A 297 14.72 15.17 -5.32
CA ALA A 297 13.28 15.23 -5.08
C ALA A 297 12.67 16.59 -5.48
N TYR A 298 11.40 16.52 -5.88
CA TYR A 298 10.54 17.64 -6.22
C TYR A 298 9.26 17.48 -5.40
N LEU A 299 8.96 18.43 -4.51
CA LEU A 299 7.78 18.39 -3.65
C LEU A 299 6.99 19.68 -3.86
N ASP A 300 5.83 19.57 -4.50
CA ASP A 300 4.95 20.69 -4.77
C ASP A 300 3.55 20.39 -4.24
N TYR A 301 2.97 21.30 -3.45
CA TYR A 301 1.65 21.12 -2.84
C TYR A 301 1.54 19.84 -1.99
N CYS A 302 2.63 19.42 -1.36
CA CYS A 302 2.62 18.28 -0.45
C CYS A 302 2.18 18.69 0.95
N VAL A 303 1.37 17.84 1.60
CA VAL A 303 0.84 18.07 2.95
C VAL A 303 1.12 16.87 3.82
N ALA A 304 1.60 17.08 5.05
CA ALA A 304 1.72 16.01 6.03
C ALA A 304 1.33 16.46 7.44
N PHE A 305 0.51 15.67 8.14
CA PHE A 305 0.08 16.01 9.49
C PHE A 305 -0.20 14.79 10.37
N ASP A 306 -0.18 14.99 11.69
CA ASP A 306 -0.47 13.95 12.69
C ASP A 306 0.39 12.66 12.53
N ASN A 307 1.58 12.78 11.92
CA ASN A 307 2.54 11.69 11.78
C ASN A 307 3.54 11.69 12.94
N GLY A 308 4.31 10.60 13.11
CA GLY A 308 5.48 10.61 14.00
C GLY A 308 6.49 11.72 13.63
N CYS A 309 6.78 11.87 12.34
CA CYS A 309 7.52 12.96 11.72
C CYS A 309 6.86 13.21 10.36
N ASN A 310 6.54 14.47 10.02
CA ASN A 310 5.86 14.77 8.77
C ASN A 310 6.82 14.67 7.58
N TYR A 311 8.00 15.27 7.71
CA TYR A 311 9.04 15.30 6.68
C TYR A 311 10.39 14.87 7.25
N TYR A 312 10.77 13.62 7.00
CA TYR A 312 12.10 13.09 7.26
C TYR A 312 12.84 12.94 5.94
N ILE A 313 13.31 14.04 5.35
CA ILE A 313 13.79 14.10 3.97
C ILE A 313 15.23 14.60 3.82
N GLN A 314 15.98 14.74 4.91
CA GLN A 314 17.43 14.90 4.83
C GLN A 314 18.10 13.52 4.59
N PRO A 315 19.05 13.36 3.64
CA PRO A 315 19.76 14.38 2.86
C PRO A 315 19.32 14.46 1.38
N LEU A 316 18.03 14.40 1.06
CA LEU A 316 17.56 14.51 -0.33
C LEU A 316 18.00 15.83 -0.98
N ILE A 317 18.25 15.81 -2.29
CA ILE A 317 18.52 17.03 -3.07
C ILE A 317 17.19 17.59 -3.55
N ILE A 318 16.72 18.67 -2.94
CA ILE A 318 15.43 19.28 -3.27
C ILE A 318 15.59 20.28 -4.42
N LYS A 319 14.96 20.01 -5.57
CA LYS A 319 14.98 20.88 -6.76
C LYS A 319 13.71 21.72 -6.93
N ALA A 320 12.57 21.25 -6.45
CA ALA A 320 11.35 22.04 -6.33
C ALA A 320 10.76 21.88 -4.93
N TRP A 321 10.25 22.99 -4.38
CA TRP A 321 9.68 23.11 -3.05
C TRP A 321 8.66 24.24 -3.06
N SER A 322 7.40 23.92 -3.37
CA SER A 322 6.32 24.90 -3.42
C SER A 322 5.14 24.47 -2.57
N ALA A 323 4.57 25.41 -1.82
CA ALA A 323 3.37 25.20 -1.02
C ALA A 323 3.39 23.95 -0.11
N VAL A 324 4.56 23.56 0.40
CA VAL A 324 4.70 22.37 1.27
C VAL A 324 4.24 22.69 2.69
N GLN A 325 3.23 21.97 3.18
CA GLN A 325 2.61 22.22 4.48
C GLN A 325 2.77 21.06 5.45
N GLY A 326 2.84 21.39 6.74
CA GLY A 326 2.83 20.38 7.77
C GLY A 326 2.58 20.91 9.16
N PHE A 327 1.93 20.07 9.97
CA PHE A 327 1.51 20.42 11.33
C PHE A 327 1.33 19.18 12.19
N ALA A 328 1.40 19.35 13.52
CA ALA A 328 1.12 18.31 14.51
C ALA A 328 1.91 16.98 14.32
N GLY A 329 3.13 17.05 13.79
CA GLY A 329 4.07 15.93 13.86
C GLY A 329 4.52 15.69 15.30
N LYS A 330 4.64 14.43 15.74
CA LYS A 330 5.10 14.09 17.11
C LYS A 330 6.56 14.48 17.37
N SER A 331 7.34 14.59 16.31
CA SER A 331 8.72 15.06 16.30
C SER A 331 8.93 16.09 15.19
N GLY A 332 9.95 16.93 15.36
CA GLY A 332 10.30 17.96 14.38
C GLY A 332 10.82 17.38 13.06
N ASP A 333 10.51 18.07 11.97
CA ASP A 333 10.93 17.70 10.62
C ASP A 333 12.46 17.68 10.46
N LYS A 334 12.95 16.79 9.61
CA LYS A 334 14.36 16.67 9.20
C LYS A 334 14.48 17.07 7.74
N LEU A 335 14.79 18.35 7.52
CA LEU A 335 14.81 18.97 6.20
C LEU A 335 16.24 19.28 5.74
N PRO A 336 16.54 19.18 4.43
CA PRO A 336 17.75 19.76 3.85
C PRO A 336 17.87 21.27 4.13
N SER A 337 19.11 21.78 4.14
CA SER A 337 19.39 23.19 4.43
C SER A 337 18.60 24.15 3.52
N GLY A 338 18.11 25.26 4.10
CA GLY A 338 17.34 26.27 3.38
C GLY A 338 15.90 25.89 3.05
N ARG A 339 15.39 24.76 3.57
CA ARG A 339 13.99 24.35 3.42
C ARG A 339 13.21 24.55 4.72
N SER A 340 11.97 24.99 4.58
CA SER A 340 11.02 25.14 5.68
C SER A 340 9.64 24.66 5.25
N VAL A 341 8.91 24.08 6.20
CA VAL A 341 7.53 23.61 6.02
C VAL A 341 6.59 24.69 6.55
N THR A 342 5.56 25.04 5.79
CA THR A 342 4.55 26.01 6.24
C THR A 342 3.57 25.33 7.19
N THR A 343 3.45 25.86 8.41
CA THR A 343 2.39 25.44 9.35
C THR A 343 1.14 26.31 9.15
N PRO A 344 0.00 25.73 8.74
CA PRO A 344 -1.25 26.48 8.58
C PRO A 344 -1.79 27.02 9.92
N SER A 345 -2.68 28.01 9.89
CA SER A 345 -3.39 28.50 11.08
C SER A 345 -4.21 27.39 11.74
N SER A 346 -4.47 27.48 13.04
CA SER A 346 -5.25 26.47 13.78
C SER A 346 -6.63 26.21 13.15
N GLY A 347 -7.32 27.26 12.68
CA GLY A 347 -8.57 27.14 11.94
C GLY A 347 -8.42 26.35 10.63
N SER A 348 -7.34 26.63 9.87
CA SER A 348 -7.02 25.90 8.64
C SER A 348 -6.68 24.44 8.92
N GLN A 349 -5.91 24.14 9.97
CA GLN A 349 -5.59 22.76 10.36
C GLN A 349 -6.86 21.96 10.68
N SER A 350 -7.81 22.55 11.40
CA SER A 350 -9.10 21.93 11.70
C SER A 350 -9.94 21.69 10.44
N ALA A 351 -9.97 22.65 9.52
CA ALA A 351 -10.66 22.51 8.24
C ALA A 351 -10.05 21.40 7.37
N ILE A 352 -8.70 21.34 7.30
CA ILE A 352 -7.97 20.29 6.58
C ILE A 352 -8.30 18.92 7.17
N ARG A 353 -8.19 18.72 8.49
CA ARG A 353 -8.52 17.45 9.14
C ARG A 353 -9.96 17.01 8.85
N LYS A 354 -10.92 17.95 8.88
CA LYS A 354 -12.32 17.66 8.58
C LYS A 354 -12.51 17.21 7.12
N SER A 355 -11.96 17.96 6.17
CA SER A 355 -12.05 17.63 4.74
C SER A 355 -11.39 16.28 4.43
N VAL A 356 -10.18 16.08 4.96
CA VAL A 356 -9.43 14.82 4.78
C VAL A 356 -10.15 13.66 5.44
N GLY A 357 -10.65 13.83 6.66
CA GLY A 357 -11.41 12.82 7.37
C GLY A 357 -12.67 12.38 6.62
N ASN A 358 -13.44 13.33 6.10
CA ASN A 358 -14.64 13.04 5.31
C ASN A 358 -14.30 12.26 4.03
N THR A 359 -13.30 12.72 3.29
CA THR A 359 -12.85 12.09 2.03
C THR A 359 -12.32 10.68 2.29
N LYS A 360 -11.48 10.52 3.31
CA LYS A 360 -10.95 9.22 3.76
C LYS A 360 -12.08 8.24 4.09
N ASN A 361 -13.05 8.69 4.89
CA ASN A 361 -14.16 7.83 5.31
C ASN A 361 -15.04 7.41 4.13
N ALA A 362 -15.28 8.32 3.18
CA ALA A 362 -15.98 8.00 1.94
C ALA A 362 -15.21 6.96 1.10
N ILE A 363 -13.90 7.14 0.90
CA ILE A 363 -13.04 6.17 0.17
C ILE A 363 -13.16 4.78 0.81
N ILE A 364 -12.98 4.69 2.13
CA ILE A 364 -13.02 3.42 2.86
C ILE A 364 -14.39 2.77 2.72
N ALA A 365 -15.49 3.52 2.91
CA ALA A 365 -16.84 2.98 2.82
C ALA A 365 -17.15 2.39 1.43
N ASN A 366 -16.78 3.11 0.36
CA ASN A 366 -16.95 2.60 -1.01
C ASN A 366 -16.12 1.34 -1.26
N CYS A 367 -14.83 1.34 -0.88
CA CYS A 367 -13.97 0.18 -1.09
C CYS A 367 -14.45 -1.06 -0.32
N GLN A 368 -15.00 -0.86 0.89
CA GLN A 368 -15.62 -1.94 1.68
C GLN A 368 -16.93 -2.46 1.07
N ALA A 369 -17.64 -1.62 0.32
CA ALA A 369 -18.81 -2.00 -0.47
C ALA A 369 -18.45 -2.57 -1.86
N ASN A 370 -17.16 -2.82 -2.12
CA ASN A 370 -16.65 -3.26 -3.43
C ASN A 370 -16.90 -2.27 -4.58
N GLU A 371 -17.12 -1.00 -4.25
CA GLU A 371 -17.26 0.10 -5.20
C GLU A 371 -15.90 0.79 -5.39
N ILE A 372 -15.57 1.18 -6.62
CA ILE A 372 -14.32 1.87 -6.93
C ILE A 372 -14.63 3.35 -7.21
N PRO A 373 -14.22 4.29 -6.33
CA PRO A 373 -14.66 5.69 -6.41
C PRO A 373 -14.07 6.51 -7.57
N GLY A 374 -13.12 5.98 -8.35
CA GLY A 374 -12.44 6.71 -9.41
C GLY A 374 -11.37 7.68 -8.91
N LYS A 375 -11.30 8.89 -9.47
CA LYS A 375 -10.25 9.88 -9.13
C LYS A 375 -10.78 10.82 -8.04
N ILE A 376 -10.19 10.77 -6.85
CA ILE A 376 -10.62 11.60 -5.70
C ILE A 376 -9.51 12.56 -5.26
N GLY A 377 -9.77 13.86 -5.34
CA GLY A 377 -8.93 14.86 -4.70
C GLY A 377 -9.28 15.03 -3.23
N PHE A 378 -8.28 15.27 -2.37
CA PHE A 378 -8.50 15.69 -0.99
C PHE A 378 -8.80 17.20 -0.85
N ASN A 379 -8.70 17.96 -1.96
CA ASN A 379 -9.07 19.38 -2.09
C ASN A 379 -8.57 20.25 -0.92
N ILE A 380 -7.27 20.13 -0.62
CA ILE A 380 -6.62 20.92 0.44
C ILE A 380 -6.25 22.33 -0.06
N TYR A 381 -6.01 22.47 -1.36
CA TYR A 381 -5.63 23.72 -2.04
C TYR A 381 -6.71 24.19 -2.99
#